data_AF-A0A3C0GF27-F1
#
_entry.id   AF-A0A3C0GF27-F1
#
_cell.length_a   1.000
_cell.length_b   1.000
_cell.length_c   1.000
_cell.angle_alpha   90.00
_cell.angle_beta   90.00
_cell.angle_gamma   90.00
#
_symmetry.space_group_name_H-M   'P 1'
#
loop_
_entity.id
_entity.type
_entity.pdbx_description
1 polymer ?
#
loop_
_entity_poly.entity_id
_entity_poly.type
_entity_poly.pdbx_seq_one_letter_code
_entity_poly.pdbx_strand_id
1 'polypeptide(L)'
;YSQDFEVLNERDLLMADGSTQRPDRVVLKDNHATIIDYKTGERNKHYHQQVNAYAQSFSNMGYTIDHKIIVYINTEIELDYI
;
A
#
# COMPACT_ATOMS: atom_id res chain seq x y z
N TYR A 1 -6.57 2.38 -26.29
CA TYR A 1 -6.69 3.00 -24.96
C TYR A 1 -5.96 2.07 -24.01
N SER A 2 -4.78 2.48 -23.53
CA SER A 2 -3.87 1.56 -22.86
C SER A 2 -4.34 1.27 -21.44
N GLN A 3 -4.32 -0.01 -21.11
CA GLN A 3 -4.90 -0.62 -19.93
C GLN A 3 -3.78 -0.83 -18.90
N ASP A 4 -2.87 0.16 -18.77
CA ASP A 4 -1.52 -0.07 -18.25
C ASP A 4 -1.40 0.21 -16.76
N PHE A 5 -2.45 -0.05 -16.00
CA PHE A 5 -2.40 0.00 -14.53
C PHE A 5 -3.15 -1.20 -13.97
N GLU A 6 -2.46 -2.02 -13.19
CA GLU A 6 -3.06 -3.04 -12.34
C GLU A 6 -3.15 -2.48 -10.92
N VAL A 7 -4.33 -2.58 -10.30
CA VAL A 7 -4.57 -2.10 -8.93
C VAL A 7 -4.91 -3.27 -8.05
N LEU A 8 -4.05 -3.52 -7.06
CA LEU A 8 -4.22 -4.56 -6.04
C LEU A 8 -4.73 -3.90 -4.77
N ASN A 9 -6.01 -4.13 -4.44
CA ASN A 9 -6.59 -3.67 -3.17
C ASN A 9 -6.65 -4.83 -2.17
N GLU A 10 -6.20 -4.59 -0.93
CA GLU A 10 -6.26 -5.54 0.20
C GLU A 10 -5.79 -6.97 -0.14
N ARG A 11 -4.79 -7.08 -1.01
CA ARG A 11 -4.29 -8.37 -1.51
C ARG A 11 -3.24 -8.94 -0.57
N ASP A 12 -3.45 -10.18 -0.13
CA ASP A 12 -2.45 -10.91 0.65
C ASP A 12 -1.23 -11.27 -0.20
N LEU A 13 -0.07 -10.97 0.35
CA LEU A 13 1.24 -11.39 -0.14
C LEU A 13 1.76 -12.48 0.80
N LEU A 14 1.93 -13.68 0.27
CA LEU A 14 2.54 -14.79 1.01
C LEU A 14 4.06 -14.68 0.93
N MET A 15 4.69 -14.56 2.09
CA MET A 15 6.14 -14.47 2.21
C MET A 15 6.79 -15.86 2.29
N ALA A 16 8.08 -15.94 1.96
CA ALA A 16 8.83 -17.19 2.00
C ALA A 16 8.95 -17.81 3.41
N ASP A 17 8.83 -16.99 4.46
CA ASP A 17 8.80 -17.44 5.86
C ASP A 17 7.42 -17.91 6.34
N GLY A 18 6.43 -17.94 5.43
CA GLY A 18 5.04 -18.31 5.75
C GLY A 18 4.21 -17.18 6.37
N SER A 19 4.79 -16.00 6.60
CA SER A 19 4.04 -14.83 7.02
C SER A 19 3.21 -14.24 5.86
N THR A 20 2.24 -13.40 6.21
CA THR A 20 1.42 -12.69 5.23
C THR A 20 1.54 -11.19 5.44
N GLN A 21 1.52 -10.46 4.32
CA GLN A 21 1.50 -9.01 4.29
C GLN A 21 0.32 -8.55 3.46
N ARG A 22 -0.45 -7.58 3.96
CA ARG A 22 -1.63 -7.04 3.26
C ARG A 22 -1.54 -5.52 3.20
N PRO A 23 -0.98 -4.93 2.13
CA PRO A 23 -1.09 -3.50 1.89
C PRO A 23 -2.53 -3.13 1.53
N ASP A 24 -2.97 -1.92 1.91
CA ASP A 24 -4.32 -1.45 1.57
C ASP A 24 -4.48 -1.30 0.05
N ARG A 25 -3.47 -0.72 -0.60
CA ARG A 25 -3.46 -0.52 -2.06
C ARG A 25 -2.05 -0.55 -2.65
N VAL A 26 -1.93 -1.26 -3.76
CA VAL A 26 -0.74 -1.21 -4.62
C VAL A 26 -1.16 -0.93 -6.05
N VAL A 27 -0.52 0.03 -6.68
CA VAL A 27 -0.70 0.36 -8.10
C VAL A 27 0.54 -0.10 -8.83
N LEU A 28 0.36 -1.02 -9.77
CA LEU A 28 1.39 -1.56 -10.62
C LEU A 28 1.24 -1.00 -12.03
N LYS A 29 2.35 -0.57 -12.63
CA LYS A 29 2.43 -0.17 -14.03
C LYS A 29 3.76 -0.61 -14.60
N ASP A 30 3.74 -1.37 -15.68
CA ASP A 30 4.93 -2.00 -16.24
C ASP A 30 5.69 -2.79 -15.15
N ASN A 31 6.92 -2.40 -14.83
CA ASN A 31 7.71 -2.98 -13.75
C ASN A 31 7.78 -2.09 -12.49
N HIS A 32 6.86 -1.14 -12.35
CA HIS A 32 6.86 -0.14 -11.28
C HIS A 32 5.70 -0.38 -10.31
N ALA A 33 5.97 -0.17 -9.03
CA ALA A 33 4.99 -0.30 -7.95
C ALA A 33 4.90 0.98 -7.12
N THR A 34 3.67 1.42 -6.85
CA THR A 34 3.35 2.46 -5.88
C THR A 34 2.50 1.85 -4.77
N ILE A 35 2.95 1.99 -3.53
CA ILE A 35 2.30 1.41 -2.34
C ILE A 35 1.64 2.54 -1.55
N ILE A 36 0.37 2.35 -1.22
CA ILE A 36 -0.46 3.31 -0.49
C ILE A 36 -1.09 2.59 0.69
N ASP A 37 -0.94 3.18 1.88
CA ASP A 37 -1.43 2.63 3.14
C ASP A 37 -2.13 3.74 3.93
N TYR A 38 -3.37 3.48 4.35
CA TYR A 38 -4.24 4.44 5.01
C TYR A 38 -4.21 4.20 6.52
N LYS A 39 -4.06 5.28 7.30
CA LYS A 39 -3.95 5.19 8.75
C LYS A 39 -4.86 6.23 9.40
N THR A 40 -5.73 5.77 10.30
CA THR A 40 -6.53 6.66 11.14
C THR A 40 -5.77 7.04 12.40
N GLY A 41 -5.91 8.29 12.84
CA GLY A 41 -5.35 8.77 14.11
C GLY A 41 -3.89 9.22 14.02
N GLU A 42 -3.21 9.21 15.17
CA GLU A 42 -1.89 9.81 15.37
C GLU A 42 -0.80 9.19 14.49
N ARG A 43 0.18 10.01 14.11
CA ARG A 43 1.33 9.55 13.33
C ARG A 43 2.19 8.59 14.15
N ASN A 44 2.44 7.40 13.60
CA ASN A 44 3.30 6.40 14.23
C ASN A 44 4.46 5.98 13.32
N LYS A 45 5.68 5.91 13.87
CA LYS A 45 6.88 5.43 13.16
C LYS A 45 6.74 3.99 12.67
N HIS A 46 5.92 3.17 13.33
CA HIS A 46 5.64 1.80 12.92
C HIS A 46 5.00 1.73 11.52
N TYR A 47 4.21 2.71 11.11
CA TYR A 47 3.60 2.73 9.79
C TYR A 47 4.64 2.85 8.67
N HIS A 48 5.73 3.60 8.92
CA HIS A 48 6.85 3.65 7.98
C HIS A 48 7.54 2.29 7.85
N GLN A 49 7.69 1.55 8.95
CA GLN A 49 8.28 0.21 8.92
C GLN A 49 7.40 -0.74 8.11
N GLN A 50 6.08 -0.68 8.29
CA GLN A 50 5.12 -1.48 7.55
C GLN A 50 5.18 -1.20 6.03
N VAL A 51 5.09 0.06 5.61
CA VAL A 51 5.16 0.40 4.17
C VAL A 51 6.53 0.04 3.57
N ASN A 52 7.61 0.19 4.33
CA ASN A 52 8.94 -0.26 3.87
C ASN A 52 9.02 -1.79 3.73
N ALA A 53 8.38 -2.55 4.61
CA ALA A 53 8.31 -4.01 4.49
C ALA A 53 7.58 -4.42 3.22
N TYR A 54 6.44 -3.79 2.91
CA TYR A 54 5.73 -4.01 1.64
C TYR A 54 6.61 -3.67 0.43
N ALA A 55 7.28 -2.52 0.46
CA ALA A 55 8.17 -2.10 -0.61
C ALA A 55 9.31 -3.09 -0.84
N GLN A 56 9.88 -3.65 0.23
CA GLN A 56 10.92 -4.67 0.12
C GLN A 56 10.36 -5.94 -0.51
N SER A 57 9.15 -6.38 -0.15
CA SER A 57 8.51 -7.55 -0.74
C SER A 57 8.28 -7.38 -2.24
N PHE A 58 7.75 -6.24 -2.69
CA PHE A 58 7.59 -5.96 -4.11
C PHE A 58 8.93 -5.82 -4.85
N SER A 59 9.94 -5.23 -4.21
CA SER A 59 11.28 -5.16 -4.78
C SER A 59 11.90 -6.55 -4.96
N ASN A 60 11.72 -7.45 -3.98
CA ASN A 60 12.16 -8.84 -4.06
C ASN A 60 11.43 -9.63 -5.17
N MET A 61 10.20 -9.24 -5.50
CA MET A 61 9.43 -9.78 -6.63
C MET A 61 9.85 -9.21 -7.99
N GLY A 62 10.80 -8.26 -8.03
CA GLY A 62 11.36 -7.69 -9.25
C GLY A 62 10.85 -6.30 -9.63
N TYR A 63 9.93 -5.72 -8.86
CA TYR A 63 9.38 -4.39 -9.14
C TYR A 63 10.31 -3.26 -8.68
N THR A 64 10.31 -2.16 -9.43
CA THR A 64 10.90 -0.88 -9.02
C THR A 64 9.89 -0.11 -8.19
N ILE A 65 10.26 0.33 -6.99
CA ILE A 65 9.35 1.08 -6.13
C ILE A 65 9.43 2.57 -6.49
N ASP A 66 8.35 3.11 -7.05
CA ASP A 66 8.26 4.53 -7.40
C ASP A 66 7.89 5.38 -6.20
N HIS A 67 6.83 4.98 -5.47
CA HIS A 67 6.30 5.75 -4.36
C HIS A 67 5.90 4.85 -3.18
N LYS A 68 6.11 5.37 -1.98
CA LYS A 68 5.68 4.83 -0.69
C LYS A 68 4.88 5.90 0.02
N ILE A 69 3.57 5.70 0.13
CA ILE A 69 2.64 6.75 0.56
C ILE A 69 1.89 6.25 1.80
N ILE A 70 1.89 7.06 2.86
CA ILE A 70 1.02 6.87 4.03
C ILE A 70 0.01 8.02 4.01
N VAL A 71 -1.27 7.68 3.96
CA VAL A 71 -2.37 8.66 4.00
C VAL A 71 -2.94 8.65 5.41
N TYR A 72 -2.72 9.72 6.16
CA TYR A 72 -3.30 9.90 7.48
C TYR A 72 -4.70 10.49 7.36
N ILE A 73 -5.70 9.77 7.86
CA ILE A 73 -7.10 10.17 7.90
C ILE A 73 -7.41 10.59 9.34
N ASN A 74 -7.46 11.91 9.58
CA ASN A 74 -7.90 12.48 10.86
C ASN A 74 -9.32 13.01 10.68
N THR A 75 -10.23 12.59 11.56
CA THR A 75 -11.65 12.89 11.50
C THR A 75 -11.97 14.28 12.07
N GLU A 76 -12.75 15.06 11.33
CA GLU A 76 -14.20 15.03 11.51
C GLU A 76 -14.83 14.53 10.20
N ILE A 77 -15.54 13.41 10.25
CA ILE A 77 -16.32 12.87 9.14
C ILE A 77 -17.77 13.06 9.59
N GLU A 78 -18.42 14.06 9.02
CA GLU A 78 -19.86 14.26 9.16
C GLU A 78 -20.57 13.57 7.99
N LEU A 79 -21.56 12.76 8.31
CA LEU A 79 -22.40 12.07 7.34
C LEU A 79 -23.70 12.84 7.22
N ASP A 80 -23.92 13.47 6.07
CA ASP A 80 -25.21 14.05 5.70
C ASP A 80 -25.99 13.02 4.87
N TYR A 81 -27.10 12.54 5.42
CA TYR A 81 -28.01 11.63 4.74
C TYR A 81 -29.25 12.43 4.34
N ILE A 82 -29.49 12.51 3.03
CA ILE A 82 -30.71 13.07 2.43
C ILE A 82 -31.66 11.92 2.09
#